data_AF-A0A8I2ZN66-F1
#
_entry.id   AF-A0A8I2ZN66-F1
#
_cell.length_a   1.000
_cell.length_b   1.000
_cell.length_c   1.000
_cell.angle_alpha   90.00
_cell.angle_beta   90.00
_cell.angle_gamma   90.00
#
_symmetry.space_group_name_H-M   'P 1'
#
loop_
_entity.id
_entity.type
_entity.pdbx_description
1 polymer ?
#
loop_
_entity_poly.entity_id
_entity_poly.type
_entity_poly.pdbx_seq_one_letter_code
_entity_poly.pdbx_strand_id
1 'polypeptide(L)'
;MVRIKERYLLVNILYPLDTTRRTDSNVPAFVSRHRPTPGDLLPRDLVKGILQQVTALFGDYGSGAFEGNNLVVKYFSKATSTFILKFTSSVLWY
;
A
#
# COMPACT_ATOMS: atom_id res chain seq x y z
N MET A 1 -1.30 30.49 -14.81
CA MET A 1 -2.04 29.64 -13.85
C MET A 1 -1.49 28.23 -13.92
N VAL A 2 -0.93 27.68 -12.83
CA VAL A 2 -0.34 26.31 -12.79
C VAL A 2 -1.05 25.50 -11.71
N ARG A 3 -1.46 24.27 -12.04
CA ARG A 3 -2.14 23.33 -11.13
C ARG A 3 -1.20 22.17 -10.78
N ILE A 4 -1.21 21.74 -9.52
CA ILE A 4 -0.45 20.55 -9.06
C ILE A 4 -1.11 19.29 -9.65
N LYS A 5 -0.29 18.40 -10.23
CA LYS A 5 -0.75 17.10 -10.78
C LYS A 5 -0.58 16.00 -9.73
N GLU A 6 -1.65 15.25 -9.50
CA GLU A 6 -1.67 14.09 -8.61
C GLU A 6 -1.65 12.79 -9.42
N ARG A 7 -1.03 11.75 -8.87
CA ARG A 7 -1.05 10.37 -9.40
C ARG A 7 -1.66 9.42 -8.37
N TYR A 8 -2.28 8.37 -8.88
CA TYR A 8 -2.98 7.38 -8.10
C TYR A 8 -2.41 6.00 -8.43
N LEU A 9 -2.02 5.25 -7.41
CA LEU A 9 -1.62 3.85 -7.52
C LEU A 9 -2.68 2.95 -6.90
N LEU A 10 -3.03 1.89 -7.63
CA LEU A 10 -3.85 0.81 -7.11
C LEU A 10 -2.94 -0.27 -6.56
N VAL A 11 -3.10 -0.62 -5.28
CA VAL A 11 -2.24 -1.57 -4.59
C VAL A 11 -3.10 -2.69 -3.99
N ASN A 12 -2.65 -3.93 -4.16
CA ASN A 12 -3.28 -5.12 -3.58
C ASN A 12 -2.32 -5.79 -2.58
N ILE A 13 -2.84 -6.11 -1.40
CA ILE A 13 -2.08 -6.79 -0.34
C ILE A 13 -2.34 -8.29 -0.49
N LEU A 14 -1.27 -9.03 -0.79
CA LEU A 14 -1.30 -10.50 -0.90
C LEU A 14 -0.79 -11.12 0.39
N TYR A 15 -1.58 -12.03 0.96
CA TYR A 15 -1.17 -12.78 2.13
C TYR A 15 -0.51 -14.11 1.72
N PRO A 16 0.66 -14.46 2.28
CA PRO A 16 1.31 -15.71 1.97
C PRO A 16 0.44 -16.89 2.42
N LEU A 17 0.60 -18.04 1.74
CA LEU A 17 -0.03 -19.27 2.19
C LEU A 17 0.74 -19.80 3.39
N ASP A 18 0.05 -20.08 4.49
CA ASP A 18 0.62 -20.77 5.63
C ASP A 18 0.99 -22.20 5.20
N THR A 19 2.27 -22.49 4.99
CA THR A 19 2.75 -23.83 4.60
C THR A 19 2.44 -24.90 5.66
N THR A 20 2.17 -24.48 6.89
CA THR A 20 1.82 -25.35 8.03
C THR A 20 0.34 -25.73 8.05
N ARG A 21 -0.53 -24.92 7.46
CA ARG A 21 -1.97 -25.16 7.42
C ARG A 21 -2.27 -25.81 6.08
N ARG A 22 -2.44 -27.14 6.06
CA ARG A 22 -2.89 -27.88 4.87
C ARG A 22 -4.02 -27.09 4.22
N THR A 23 -3.74 -26.46 3.08
CA THR A 23 -4.78 -25.85 2.26
C THR A 23 -5.75 -26.96 1.92
N ASP A 24 -7.02 -26.79 2.26
CA ASP A 24 -8.08 -27.64 1.73
C ASP A 24 -7.85 -27.75 0.22
N SER A 25 -7.58 -28.97 -0.25
CA SER A 25 -7.04 -29.28 -1.58
C SER A 25 -7.93 -28.84 -2.75
N ASN A 26 -9.04 -28.18 -2.44
CA ASN A 26 -10.09 -27.78 -3.37
C ASN A 26 -10.12 -26.27 -3.65
N VAL A 27 -9.33 -25.45 -2.93
CA VAL A 27 -9.30 -23.99 -3.17
C VAL A 27 -8.07 -23.61 -4.01
N PRO A 28 -8.25 -22.95 -5.17
CA PRO A 28 -7.12 -22.51 -5.99
C PRO A 28 -6.19 -21.55 -5.23
N ALA A 29 -4.88 -21.68 -5.48
CA ALA A 29 -3.84 -20.88 -4.84
C ALA A 29 -3.96 -19.35 -5.07
N PHE A 30 -4.71 -18.94 -6.10
CA PHE A 30 -5.04 -17.53 -6.34
C PHE A 30 -6.02 -17.01 -5.28
N VAL A 31 -7.13 -17.72 -5.08
CA VAL A 31 -8.17 -17.35 -4.11
C VAL A 31 -7.62 -17.36 -2.68
N SER A 32 -6.76 -18.33 -2.37
CA SER A 32 -6.18 -18.45 -1.03
C SER A 32 -5.22 -17.32 -0.66
N ARG A 33 -4.69 -16.57 -1.64
CA ARG A 33 -3.81 -15.39 -1.41
C ARG A 33 -4.58 -14.09 -1.23
N HIS A 34 -5.77 -13.99 -1.85
CA HIS A 34 -6.66 -12.84 -1.74
C HIS A 34 -7.55 -12.93 -0.49
N ARG A 35 -6.92 -13.05 0.68
CA ARG A 35 -7.63 -13.08 1.95
C ARG A 35 -7.99 -11.65 2.41
N PRO A 36 -9.13 -11.47 3.09
CA PRO A 36 -9.46 -10.21 3.74
C PRO A 36 -8.39 -9.79 4.74
N THR A 37 -8.13 -8.49 4.80
CA THR A 37 -7.20 -7.93 5.77
C THR A 37 -7.83 -7.93 7.16
N PRO A 38 -7.10 -8.39 8.21
CA PRO A 38 -7.60 -8.34 9.58
C PRO A 38 -7.99 -6.92 10.02
N GLY A 39 -8.92 -6.83 10.96
CA GLY A 39 -9.57 -5.57 11.37
C GLY A 39 -8.62 -4.50 11.92
N ASP A 40 -7.45 -4.88 12.39
CA ASP A 40 -6.53 -3.99 13.10
C ASP A 40 -5.71 -3.07 12.18
N LEU A 41 -5.59 -3.40 10.89
CA LEU A 41 -4.83 -2.56 9.96
C LEU A 41 -5.61 -1.30 9.62
N LEU A 42 -5.06 -0.13 10.00
CA LEU A 42 -5.64 1.17 9.68
C LEU A 42 -4.89 1.82 8.51
N PRO A 43 -5.56 2.69 7.72
CA PRO A 43 -4.91 3.42 6.62
C PRO A 43 -3.70 4.25 7.05
N ARG A 44 -3.70 4.77 8.28
CA ARG A 44 -2.57 5.51 8.86
C ARG A 44 -1.32 4.64 9.02
N ASP A 45 -1.51 3.35 9.34
CA ASP A 45 -0.42 2.41 9.56
C ASP A 45 0.24 2.07 8.23
N LEU A 46 -0.54 1.98 7.15
CA LEU A 46 -0.03 1.83 5.78
C LEU A 46 0.86 3.01 5.38
N VAL A 47 0.39 4.24 5.58
CA VAL A 47 1.19 5.44 5.26
C VAL A 47 2.47 5.48 6.09
N LYS A 48 2.37 5.23 7.40
CA LYS A 48 3.53 5.21 8.30
C LYS A 48 4.54 4.15 7.89
N GLY A 49 4.09 2.94 7.59
CA GLY A 49 4.95 1.85 7.14
C GLY A 49 5.67 2.18 5.82
N ILE A 50 4.96 2.76 4.85
CA ILE A 50 5.57 3.19 3.58
C ILE A 50 6.63 4.26 3.83
N LEU A 51 6.33 5.29 4.64
CA LEU A 51 7.30 6.34 4.95
C LEU A 51 8.54 5.79 5.66
N GLN A 52 8.38 4.88 6.61
CA GLN A 52 9.51 4.21 7.27
C GLN A 52 10.40 3.47 6.27
N GLN A 53 9.80 2.76 5.31
CA GLN A 53 10.57 2.07 4.26
C GLN A 53 11.24 3.05 3.29
N VAL A 54 10.59 4.16 2.96
CA VAL A 54 11.20 5.22 2.14
C VAL A 54 12.41 5.82 2.84
N THR A 55 12.30 6.15 4.13
CA THR A 55 13.45 6.65 4.91
C THR A 55 14.57 5.61 4.97
N ALA A 56 14.24 4.33 5.14
CA ALA A 56 15.24 3.26 5.19
C ALA A 56 15.99 3.07 3.85
N LEU A 57 15.30 3.24 2.71
CA LEU A 57 15.87 3.01 1.38
C LEU A 57 16.50 4.27 0.75
N PHE A 58 15.93 5.45 1.01
CA PHE A 58 16.26 6.71 0.33
C PHE A 58 16.71 7.83 1.29
N GLY A 59 16.76 7.56 2.59
CA GLY A 59 17.15 8.53 3.62
C GLY A 59 16.22 9.74 3.69
N ASP A 60 16.77 10.84 4.23
CA ASP A 60 16.02 12.07 4.49
C ASP A 60 15.53 12.78 3.23
N TYR A 61 16.25 12.61 2.11
CA TYR A 61 15.86 13.19 0.82
C TYR A 61 14.56 12.55 0.30
N GLY A 62 14.47 11.22 0.39
CA GLY A 62 13.26 10.49 0.00
C GLY A 62 12.07 10.81 0.89
N SER A 63 12.27 10.91 2.22
CA SER A 63 11.18 11.26 3.13
C SER A 63 10.67 12.68 2.93
N GLY A 64 11.58 13.65 2.68
CA GLY A 64 11.22 15.04 2.42
C GLY A 64 10.31 15.21 1.18
N ALA A 65 10.45 14.35 0.17
CA ALA A 65 9.59 14.37 -1.01
C ALA A 65 8.13 13.98 -0.72
N PHE A 66 7.88 13.24 0.36
CA PHE A 66 6.54 12.79 0.78
C PHE A 66 5.99 13.56 1.99
N GLU A 67 6.72 14.53 2.53
CA GLU A 67 6.22 15.42 3.59
C GLU A 67 5.03 16.28 3.10
N GLY A 68 4.24 16.80 4.04
CA GLY A 68 3.18 17.77 3.75
C GLY A 68 1.93 17.21 3.05
N ASN A 69 1.45 16.02 3.45
CA ASN A 69 0.27 15.36 2.86
C ASN A 69 0.42 14.97 1.38
N ASN A 70 1.66 14.86 0.89
CA ASN A 70 1.96 14.40 -0.46
C ASN A 70 1.81 12.89 -0.64
N LEU A 71 1.54 12.13 0.44
CA LEU A 71 1.23 10.70 0.40
C LEU A 71 -0.03 10.43 1.23
N VAL A 72 -1.11 9.99 0.58
CA VAL A 72 -2.39 9.77 1.27
C VAL A 72 -3.09 8.53 0.72
N VAL A 73 -3.55 7.65 1.61
CA VAL A 73 -4.47 6.56 1.25
C VAL A 73 -5.88 7.14 1.10
N LYS A 74 -6.40 7.13 -0.13
CA LYS A 74 -7.74 7.68 -0.46
C LYS A 74 -8.86 6.69 -0.21
N TYR A 75 -8.57 5.41 -0.37
CA TYR A 75 -9.52 4.34 -0.22
C TYR A 75 -8.79 3.10 0.29
N PHE A 76 -9.40 2.37 1.21
CA PHE A 76 -8.92 1.07 1.65
C PHE A 76 -10.09 0.13 1.91
N SER A 77 -10.17 -0.93 1.11
CA SER A 77 -11.12 -2.03 1.30
C SER A 77 -10.43 -3.15 2.05
N LYS A 78 -10.90 -3.45 3.26
CA LYS A 78 -10.42 -4.60 4.05
C LYS A 78 -10.91 -5.94 3.49
N ALA A 79 -12.11 -5.97 2.91
CA ALA A 79 -12.70 -7.18 2.35
C ALA A 79 -11.91 -7.73 1.15
N THR A 80 -11.40 -6.83 0.30
CA THR A 80 -10.64 -7.18 -0.91
C THR A 80 -9.15 -6.86 -0.78
N SER A 81 -8.69 -6.46 0.40
CA SER A 81 -7.28 -6.13 0.71
C SER A 81 -6.66 -5.18 -0.33
N THR A 82 -7.42 -4.20 -0.78
CA THR A 82 -7.04 -3.29 -1.88
C THR A 82 -7.13 -1.85 -1.41
N PHE A 83 -6.14 -1.03 -1.74
CA PHE A 83 -6.15 0.39 -1.44
C PHE A 83 -5.68 1.25 -2.61
N ILE A 84 -6.13 2.51 -2.59
CA ILE A 84 -5.73 3.53 -3.56
C ILE A 84 -4.82 4.53 -2.85
N LEU A 85 -3.59 4.63 -3.33
CA LEU A 85 -2.57 5.53 -2.83
C LEU A 85 -2.47 6.75 -3.75
N LYS A 86 -2.61 7.93 -3.18
CA LYS A 86 -2.43 9.20 -3.89
C LYS A 86 -1.08 9.81 -3.54
N PHE A 87 -0.37 10.31 -4.54
CA PHE A 87 0.85 11.08 -4.35
C PHE A 87 1.05 12.14 -5.43
N THR A 88 1.98 13.07 -5.17
CA THR A 88 2.29 14.15 -6.12
C THR A 88 3.11 13.63 -7.30
N SER A 89 2.85 14.15 -8.50
CA SER A 89 3.49 13.67 -9.73
C SER A 89 4.98 13.97 -9.83
N SER A 90 5.53 14.89 -9.03
CA SER A 90 6.97 15.24 -9.08
C SER A 90 7.89 14.10 -8.64
N VAL A 91 7.36 13.10 -7.92
CA VAL A 91 8.15 12.02 -7.33
C VAL A 91 8.38 10.83 -8.30
N LEU A 92 7.62 10.72 -9.40
CA LEU A 92 7.68 9.57 -10.32
C LEU A 92 8.41 9.84 -11.64
N TRP A 93 9.34 10.81 -11.66
CA TRP A 93 10.07 11.20 -12.88
C TRP A 93 11.52 10.68 -12.95
N TYR A 94 11.88 9.76 -12.06
CA TYR A 94 13.13 9.00 -12.12
C TYR A 94 12.84 7.52 -12.20
#